data_AF-A0A7C6X9S4-F1
#
_entry.id   AF-A0A7C6X9S4-F1
#
_cell.length_a   1.000
_cell.length_b   1.000
_cell.length_c   1.000
_cell.angle_alpha   90.00
_cell.angle_beta   90.00
_cell.angle_gamma   90.00
#
_symmetry.space_group_name_H-M   'P 1'
#
loop_
_entity.id
_entity.type
_entity.pdbx_description
1 polymer ?
#
loop_
_entity_poly.entity_id
_entity_poly.type
_entity_poly.pdbx_seq_one_letter_code
_entity_poly.pdbx_strand_id
1 'polypeptide(L)'
;FNTVRYSEKILEAHGISVEVVDLSEILGRIGRLYDTDGRVHDRIALIREYQPMMNVPEASLLKMAKLAVVLDEWIEETGVVATAMQCWTSIEEFYGVAPCTVMSMMSNRLLPSACEVDITGAIGMYALTLATGVPAALLDWNNNYGEDPDKCVLFHCSNVPKACFSHMQMGCQDIVGSTVGFENAHGTCVGRIKPGPFTFARVSTDDLSGRIRAYAGEGEFTEDPLETFGGAGVAHIPDLQRLLHSLCANGFEHHVAIAHARVARALGEAMGNYLGWDIQLHNA
;
A
#
# COMPACT_ATOMS: atom_id res chain seq x y z
N PHE A 1 11.54 -6.77 6.50
CA PHE A 1 10.18 -7.29 6.68
C PHE A 1 10.15 -8.77 6.37
N ASN A 2 10.08 -9.65 7.38
CA ASN A 2 10.25 -11.10 7.17
C ASN A 2 9.00 -11.77 6.59
N THR A 3 7.83 -11.26 6.95
CA THR A 3 6.52 -11.83 6.61
C THR A 3 6.12 -11.56 5.16
N VAL A 4 6.76 -10.62 4.47
CA VAL A 4 6.45 -10.22 3.08
C VAL A 4 7.62 -10.47 2.13
N ARG A 5 8.51 -11.41 2.50
CA ARG A 5 9.58 -11.84 1.60
C ARG A 5 8.97 -12.55 0.38
N TYR A 6 9.67 -12.42 -0.73
CA TYR A 6 9.26 -13.00 -2.00
C TYR A 6 10.46 -13.62 -2.71
N SER A 7 10.20 -14.49 -3.68
CA SER A 7 11.21 -15.04 -4.58
C SER A 7 11.16 -14.34 -5.92
N GLU A 8 12.13 -13.46 -6.13
CA GLU A 8 12.36 -12.77 -7.41
C GLU A 8 12.52 -13.75 -8.57
N LYS A 9 13.19 -14.90 -8.35
CA LYS A 9 13.36 -15.93 -9.38
C LYS A 9 12.04 -16.56 -9.81
N ILE A 10 11.11 -16.76 -8.87
CA ILE A 10 9.77 -17.26 -9.20
C ILE A 10 9.01 -16.20 -10.00
N LEU A 11 9.08 -14.93 -9.60
CA LEU A 11 8.44 -13.83 -10.32
C LEU A 11 8.98 -13.69 -11.75
N GLU A 12 10.30 -13.70 -11.93
CA GLU A 12 10.97 -13.59 -13.23
C GLU A 12 10.58 -14.75 -14.15
N ALA A 13 10.46 -15.97 -13.62
CA ALA A 13 9.99 -17.13 -14.38
C ALA A 13 8.53 -16.99 -14.88
N HIS A 14 7.75 -16.07 -14.28
CA HIS A 14 6.39 -15.72 -14.70
C HIS A 14 6.33 -14.36 -15.43
N GLY A 15 7.47 -13.84 -15.89
CA GLY A 15 7.53 -12.60 -16.66
C GLY A 15 7.36 -11.33 -15.83
N ILE A 16 7.60 -11.40 -14.53
CA ILE A 16 7.57 -10.25 -13.61
C ILE A 16 8.99 -9.97 -13.14
N SER A 17 9.60 -8.92 -13.68
CA SER A 17 10.92 -8.46 -13.25
C SER A 17 10.81 -7.51 -12.06
N VAL A 18 11.84 -7.53 -11.20
CA VAL A 18 11.93 -6.65 -10.03
C VAL A 18 13.19 -5.80 -10.15
N GLU A 19 13.00 -4.49 -10.30
CA GLU A 19 14.10 -3.53 -10.30
C GLU A 19 14.33 -3.01 -8.89
N VAL A 20 15.56 -3.16 -8.38
CA VAL A 20 15.92 -2.76 -7.02
C VAL A 20 16.77 -1.50 -7.07
N VAL A 21 16.38 -0.50 -6.28
CA VAL A 21 17.17 0.70 -6.01
C VAL A 21 17.41 0.84 -4.51
N ASP A 22 18.66 1.10 -4.14
CA ASP A 22 19.01 1.32 -2.75
C ASP A 22 18.53 2.70 -2.28
N LEU A 23 18.06 2.77 -1.03
CA LEU A 23 17.58 4.05 -0.48
C LEU A 23 18.70 5.10 -0.47
N SER A 24 19.97 4.72 -0.32
CA SER A 24 21.10 5.65 -0.39
C SER A 24 21.25 6.31 -1.78
N GLU A 25 20.89 5.62 -2.86
CA GLU A 25 20.90 6.21 -4.20
C GLU A 25 19.80 7.28 -4.32
N ILE A 26 18.58 6.94 -3.86
CA ILE A 26 17.45 7.87 -3.82
C ILE A 26 17.80 9.10 -2.97
N LEU A 27 18.32 8.91 -1.76
CA LEU A 27 18.75 10.00 -0.88
C LEU A 27 19.90 10.82 -1.48
N GLY A 28 20.84 10.17 -2.18
CA GLY A 28 21.92 10.82 -2.89
C GLY A 28 21.43 11.68 -4.06
N ARG A 29 20.42 11.22 -4.82
CA ARG A 29 19.73 12.00 -5.87
C ARG A 29 19.02 13.20 -5.26
N ILE A 30 18.31 13.01 -4.15
CA ILE A 30 17.63 14.10 -3.42
C ILE A 30 18.63 15.17 -2.97
N GLY A 31 19.82 14.76 -2.48
CA GLY A 31 20.87 15.69 -2.07
C GLY A 31 21.42 16.58 -3.20
N ARG A 32 21.18 16.23 -4.47
CA ARG A 32 21.56 17.02 -5.65
C ARG A 32 20.47 17.99 -6.11
N LEU A 33 19.25 17.88 -5.60
CA LEU A 33 18.15 18.80 -5.93
C LEU A 33 18.25 20.07 -5.08
N TYR A 34 18.22 21.23 -5.75
CA TYR A 34 18.09 22.52 -5.08
C TYR A 34 16.69 22.69 -4.51
N ASP A 35 16.57 23.37 -3.37
CA ASP A 35 15.27 23.70 -2.76
C ASP A 35 14.41 24.56 -3.68
N THR A 36 15.06 25.38 -4.52
CA THR A 36 14.43 26.30 -5.47
C THR A 36 14.13 25.68 -6.83
N ASP A 37 14.35 24.37 -7.02
CA ASP A 37 14.00 23.69 -8.27
C ASP A 37 12.48 23.79 -8.49
N GLY A 38 12.07 24.22 -9.69
CA GLY A 38 10.65 24.42 -10.02
C GLY A 38 9.81 23.15 -9.81
N ARG A 39 10.38 21.98 -10.09
CA ARG A 39 9.71 20.68 -9.91
C ARG A 39 9.42 20.38 -8.44
N VAL A 40 10.31 20.83 -7.54
CA VAL A 40 10.12 20.69 -6.10
C VAL A 40 8.97 21.60 -5.63
N HIS A 41 8.93 22.85 -6.10
CA HIS A 41 7.83 23.77 -5.79
C HIS A 41 6.48 23.26 -6.31
N ASP A 42 6.43 22.73 -7.53
CA ASP A 42 5.23 22.12 -8.11
C ASP A 42 4.75 20.95 -7.25
N ARG A 43 5.67 20.09 -6.79
CA ARG A 43 5.34 18.98 -5.89
C ARG A 43 4.85 19.44 -4.53
N ILE A 44 5.40 20.52 -3.96
CA ILE A 44 4.87 21.11 -2.73
C ILE A 44 3.42 21.54 -2.94
N ALA A 45 3.12 22.26 -4.03
CA ALA A 45 1.76 22.71 -4.32
C ALA A 45 0.77 21.53 -4.42
N LEU A 46 1.16 20.46 -5.13
CA LEU A 46 0.36 19.25 -5.25
C LEU A 46 0.14 18.55 -3.90
N ILE A 47 1.15 18.45 -3.04
CA ILE A 47 1.01 17.86 -1.69
C ILE A 47 -0.02 18.65 -0.88
N ARG A 48 0.01 19.99 -0.97
CA ARG A 48 -0.94 20.84 -0.24
C ARG A 48 -2.38 20.72 -0.73
N GLU A 49 -2.57 20.57 -2.04
CA GLU A 49 -3.88 20.33 -2.64
C GLU A 49 -4.40 18.92 -2.32
N TYR A 50 -3.50 17.95 -2.22
CA TYR A 50 -3.86 16.55 -2.06
C TYR A 50 -4.59 16.28 -0.75
N GLN A 51 -4.20 16.88 0.37
CA GLN A 51 -4.88 16.63 1.64
C GLN A 51 -4.76 17.81 2.63
N PRO A 52 -5.72 17.96 3.56
CA PRO A 52 -5.56 18.84 4.70
C PRO A 52 -4.30 18.48 5.50
N MET A 53 -3.62 19.50 6.02
CA MET A 53 -2.44 19.34 6.88
C MET A 53 -2.65 20.17 8.13
N MET A 54 -2.27 19.62 9.28
CA MET A 54 -2.25 20.35 10.55
C MET A 54 -0.85 20.26 11.14
N ASN A 55 -0.24 21.41 11.43
CA ASN A 55 1.07 21.51 12.08
C ASN A 55 2.21 20.75 11.37
N VAL A 56 2.19 20.68 10.04
CA VAL A 56 3.26 20.05 9.26
C VAL A 56 4.35 21.10 8.95
N PRO A 57 5.62 20.87 9.33
CA PRO A 57 6.70 21.80 9.03
C PRO A 57 6.97 21.95 7.53
N GLU A 58 7.29 23.17 7.08
CA GLU A 58 7.68 23.45 5.69
C GLU A 58 8.87 22.59 5.24
N ALA A 59 9.82 22.34 6.14
CA ALA A 59 10.96 21.47 5.86
C ALA A 59 10.53 20.02 5.55
N SER A 60 9.47 19.52 6.18
CA SER A 60 8.92 18.18 5.89
C SER A 60 8.25 18.16 4.52
N LEU A 61 7.52 19.21 4.15
CA LEU A 61 6.93 19.35 2.81
C LEU A 61 7.99 19.39 1.72
N LEU A 62 9.06 20.16 1.94
CA LEU A 62 10.20 20.24 1.03
C LEU A 62 10.86 18.87 0.84
N LYS A 63 11.05 18.12 1.93
CA LYS A 63 11.61 16.75 1.88
C LYS A 63 10.72 15.79 1.09
N MET A 64 9.42 15.74 1.40
CA MET A 64 8.47 14.89 0.65
C MET A 64 8.40 15.29 -0.83
N ALA A 65 8.46 16.58 -1.15
CA ALA A 65 8.46 17.05 -2.52
C ALA A 65 9.71 16.61 -3.31
N LYS A 66 10.90 16.72 -2.71
CA LYS A 66 12.13 16.20 -3.33
C LYS A 66 12.10 14.69 -3.52
N LEU A 67 11.60 13.95 -2.52
CA LEU A 67 11.39 12.51 -2.64
C LEU A 67 10.47 12.19 -3.83
N ALA A 68 9.35 12.89 -3.96
CA ALA A 68 8.43 12.71 -5.09
C ALA A 68 9.11 12.96 -6.44
N VAL A 69 9.87 14.06 -6.59
CA VAL A 69 10.60 14.34 -7.84
C VAL A 69 11.56 13.20 -8.19
N VAL A 70 12.39 12.75 -7.25
CA VAL A 70 13.38 11.70 -7.51
C VAL A 70 12.74 10.35 -7.80
N LEU A 71 11.64 10.02 -7.11
CA LEU A 71 10.90 8.79 -7.42
C LEU A 71 10.29 8.86 -8.82
N ASP A 72 9.69 9.99 -9.21
CA ASP A 72 9.13 10.15 -10.55
C ASP A 72 10.20 9.97 -11.65
N GLU A 73 11.38 10.58 -11.48
CA GLU A 73 12.51 10.41 -12.39
C GLU A 73 12.92 8.93 -12.48
N TRP A 74 13.08 8.26 -11.34
CA TRP A 74 13.49 6.85 -11.31
C TRP A 74 12.45 5.93 -11.95
N ILE A 75 11.16 6.20 -11.72
CA ILE A 75 10.06 5.45 -12.34
C ILE A 75 10.05 5.65 -13.86
N GLU A 76 10.28 6.87 -14.34
CA GLU A 76 10.38 7.17 -15.77
C GLU A 76 11.60 6.49 -16.42
N GLU A 77 12.75 6.51 -15.74
CA GLU A 77 14.00 5.88 -16.20
C GLU A 77 13.87 4.36 -16.32
N THR A 78 13.21 3.71 -15.36
CA THR A 78 13.12 2.24 -15.27
C THR A 78 11.87 1.67 -15.93
N GLY A 79 10.82 2.46 -16.09
CA GLY A 79 9.54 2.01 -16.63
C GLY A 79 8.74 1.11 -15.69
N VAL A 80 9.06 1.07 -14.39
CA VAL A 80 8.32 0.27 -13.42
C VAL A 80 6.86 0.74 -13.30
N VAL A 81 5.96 -0.22 -13.13
CA VAL A 81 4.50 0.02 -13.09
C VAL A 81 3.90 -0.04 -11.68
N ALA A 82 4.71 -0.44 -10.70
CA ALA A 82 4.39 -0.45 -9.29
C ALA A 82 5.69 -0.36 -8.49
N THR A 83 5.59 0.06 -7.23
CA THR A 83 6.74 0.17 -6.31
C THR A 83 6.43 -0.54 -5.00
N ALA A 84 7.46 -1.01 -4.29
CA ALA A 84 7.36 -1.38 -2.89
C ALA A 84 8.55 -0.78 -2.14
N MET A 85 8.29 0.01 -1.11
CA MET A 85 9.31 0.84 -0.46
C MET A 85 9.63 0.35 0.94
N GLN A 86 10.90 0.42 1.35
CA GLN A 86 11.28 0.39 2.76
C GLN A 86 10.83 1.69 3.41
N CYS A 87 9.54 1.78 3.70
CA CYS A 87 8.91 3.00 4.17
C CYS A 87 9.15 3.29 5.65
N TRP A 88 9.79 2.36 6.39
CA TRP A 88 10.29 2.54 7.75
C TRP A 88 11.41 1.54 8.08
N THR A 89 12.26 1.79 9.08
CA THR A 89 12.48 3.07 9.80
C THR A 89 13.56 3.94 9.16
N SER A 90 14.28 3.41 8.16
CA SER A 90 15.51 4.03 7.66
C SER A 90 15.28 5.43 7.07
N ILE A 91 14.17 5.62 6.36
CA ILE A 91 13.85 6.92 5.76
C ILE A 91 13.51 7.97 6.82
N GLU A 92 12.78 7.64 7.87
CA GLU A 92 12.50 8.57 8.96
C GLU A 92 13.78 8.89 9.74
N GLU A 93 14.62 7.89 10.04
CA GLU A 93 15.85 8.09 10.82
C GLU A 93 16.90 8.95 10.09
N PHE A 94 17.11 8.69 8.80
CA PHE A 94 18.19 9.34 8.04
C PHE A 94 17.74 10.49 7.15
N TYR A 95 16.46 10.54 6.78
CA TYR A 95 15.91 11.60 5.94
C TYR A 95 14.89 12.48 6.69
N GLY A 96 14.17 11.95 7.68
CA GLY A 96 13.34 12.73 8.59
C GLY A 96 11.97 13.10 8.05
N VAL A 97 11.35 12.21 7.27
CA VAL A 97 9.91 12.22 6.91
C VAL A 97 9.40 10.80 6.69
N ALA A 98 8.11 10.59 6.92
CA ALA A 98 7.41 9.39 6.46
C ALA A 98 7.05 9.55 4.96
N PRO A 99 7.34 8.58 4.08
CA PRO A 99 7.11 8.70 2.65
C PRO A 99 5.64 8.53 2.25
N CYS A 100 4.75 8.26 3.20
CA CYS A 100 3.44 7.71 2.92
C CYS A 100 2.55 8.62 2.07
N THR A 101 2.65 9.95 2.20
CA THR A 101 1.91 10.89 1.34
C THR A 101 2.34 10.76 -0.11
N VAL A 102 3.65 10.64 -0.37
CA VAL A 102 4.18 10.47 -1.72
C VAL A 102 3.68 9.15 -2.32
N MET A 103 3.78 8.06 -1.54
CA MET A 103 3.27 6.74 -1.92
C MET A 103 1.75 6.71 -2.16
N SER A 104 0.99 7.44 -1.33
CA SER A 104 -0.45 7.63 -1.48
C SER A 104 -0.79 8.35 -2.78
N MET A 105 -0.10 9.45 -3.08
CA MET A 105 -0.27 10.19 -4.34
C MET A 105 0.04 9.32 -5.56
N MET A 106 1.10 8.49 -5.50
CA MET A 106 1.44 7.52 -6.54
C MET A 106 0.30 6.51 -6.76
N SER A 107 -0.16 5.87 -5.69
CA SER A 107 -1.25 4.89 -5.79
C SER A 107 -2.54 5.53 -6.29
N ASN A 108 -2.81 6.78 -5.89
CA ASN A 108 -3.97 7.54 -6.31
C ASN A 108 -3.95 7.92 -7.81
N ARG A 109 -2.78 7.97 -8.44
CA ARG A 109 -2.62 8.12 -9.91
C ARG A 109 -2.48 6.78 -10.65
N LEU A 110 -2.96 5.70 -10.05
CA LEU A 110 -2.94 4.34 -10.62
C LEU A 110 -1.52 3.75 -10.76
N LEU A 111 -0.56 4.23 -9.96
CA LEU A 111 0.77 3.66 -9.84
C LEU A 111 0.96 3.11 -8.42
N PRO A 112 0.59 1.84 -8.15
CA PRO A 112 0.62 1.26 -6.82
C PRO A 112 1.98 1.41 -6.12
N SER A 113 1.94 1.75 -4.83
CA SER A 113 3.14 1.83 -3.99
C SER A 113 2.90 1.12 -2.67
N ALA A 114 3.41 -0.11 -2.55
CA ALA A 114 3.28 -0.95 -1.37
C ALA A 114 4.27 -0.54 -0.27
N CYS A 115 3.84 -0.69 0.98
CA CYS A 115 4.72 -0.52 2.13
C CYS A 115 5.62 -1.75 2.34
N GLU A 116 6.62 -1.58 3.20
CA GLU A 116 7.40 -2.70 3.76
C GLU A 116 8.19 -3.55 2.76
N VAL A 117 8.49 -2.99 1.58
CA VAL A 117 9.11 -3.72 0.46
C VAL A 117 8.27 -4.94 0.02
N ASP A 118 6.95 -4.89 0.25
CA ASP A 118 6.03 -5.97 -0.09
C ASP A 118 5.72 -6.02 -1.60
N ILE A 119 6.64 -6.61 -2.36
CA ILE A 119 6.52 -6.75 -3.82
C ILE A 119 5.30 -7.57 -4.22
N THR A 120 4.98 -8.66 -3.51
CA THR A 120 3.81 -9.48 -3.85
C THR A 120 2.49 -8.78 -3.48
N GLY A 121 2.49 -7.96 -2.42
CA GLY A 121 1.43 -6.99 -2.14
C GLY A 121 1.26 -5.96 -3.27
N ALA A 122 2.35 -5.41 -3.79
CA ALA A 122 2.33 -4.49 -4.93
C ALA A 122 1.75 -5.14 -6.20
N ILE A 123 2.07 -6.42 -6.47
CA ILE A 123 1.46 -7.18 -7.56
C ILE A 123 -0.06 -7.29 -7.37
N GLY A 124 -0.52 -7.58 -6.14
CA GLY A 124 -1.94 -7.61 -5.81
C GLY A 124 -2.63 -6.26 -6.05
N MET A 125 -2.01 -5.16 -5.61
CA MET A 125 -2.52 -3.81 -5.86
C MET A 125 -2.57 -3.48 -7.35
N TYR A 126 -1.55 -3.88 -8.12
CA TYR A 126 -1.49 -3.62 -9.57
C TYR A 126 -2.54 -4.42 -10.33
N ALA A 127 -2.74 -5.70 -9.99
CA ALA A 127 -3.80 -6.52 -10.58
C ALA A 127 -5.19 -5.91 -10.33
N LEU A 128 -5.46 -5.44 -9.10
CA LEU A 128 -6.70 -4.72 -8.78
C LEU A 128 -6.82 -3.42 -9.57
N THR A 129 -5.75 -2.64 -9.66
CA THR A 129 -5.73 -1.38 -10.42
C THR A 129 -6.07 -1.62 -11.89
N LEU A 130 -5.48 -2.63 -12.52
CA LEU A 130 -5.76 -3.02 -13.91
C LEU A 130 -7.20 -3.50 -14.10
N ALA A 131 -7.71 -4.32 -13.18
CA ALA A 131 -9.06 -4.88 -13.28
C ALA A 131 -10.16 -3.84 -13.07
N THR A 132 -9.87 -2.76 -12.33
CA THR A 132 -10.88 -1.80 -11.87
C THR A 132 -10.75 -0.42 -12.50
N GLY A 133 -9.56 -0.02 -12.93
CA GLY A 133 -9.26 1.35 -13.32
C GLY A 133 -9.31 2.36 -12.16
N VAL A 134 -9.35 1.90 -10.90
CA VAL A 134 -9.36 2.75 -9.70
C VAL A 134 -8.15 2.48 -8.80
N PRO A 135 -7.77 3.42 -7.93
CA PRO A 135 -6.66 3.23 -6.99
C PRO A 135 -6.87 2.04 -6.06
N ALA A 136 -5.82 1.22 -5.92
CA ALA A 136 -5.75 0.15 -4.93
C ALA A 136 -4.96 0.60 -3.68
N ALA A 137 -5.31 0.03 -2.53
CA ALA A 137 -4.60 0.21 -1.26
C ALA A 137 -4.03 -1.13 -0.77
N LEU A 138 -3.04 -1.07 0.13
CA LEU A 138 -2.55 -2.24 0.88
C LEU A 138 -2.93 -2.04 2.35
N LEU A 139 -3.53 -3.05 2.96
CA LEU A 139 -4.01 -3.04 4.34
C LEU A 139 -3.62 -4.33 5.05
N ASP A 140 -3.77 -4.36 6.36
CA ASP A 140 -3.47 -5.48 7.23
C ASP A 140 -4.79 -6.14 7.64
N TRP A 141 -4.81 -7.48 7.63
CA TRP A 141 -5.77 -8.25 8.42
C TRP A 141 -5.49 -8.00 9.90
N ASN A 142 -6.22 -7.07 10.51
CA ASN A 142 -5.92 -6.60 11.86
C ASN A 142 -6.80 -7.31 12.93
N ASN A 143 -7.72 -6.59 13.57
CA ASN A 143 -8.53 -7.13 14.66
C ASN A 143 -9.95 -7.48 14.21
N ASN A 144 -10.58 -8.50 14.82
CA ASN A 144 -12.03 -8.66 14.74
C ASN A 144 -12.74 -7.41 15.27
N TYR A 145 -13.94 -7.12 14.77
CA TYR A 145 -14.69 -5.92 15.14
C TYR A 145 -15.98 -6.28 15.90
N GLY A 146 -15.99 -5.94 17.19
CA GLY A 146 -17.13 -6.23 18.07
C GLY A 146 -17.36 -7.75 18.22
N GLU A 147 -18.62 -8.14 18.28
CA GLU A 147 -19.06 -9.53 18.46
C GLU A 147 -19.45 -10.21 17.13
N ASP A 148 -19.38 -9.50 16.00
CA ASP A 148 -19.75 -10.03 14.69
C ASP A 148 -18.58 -10.85 14.11
N PRO A 149 -18.74 -12.18 13.93
CA PRO A 149 -17.66 -13.04 13.45
C PRO A 149 -17.25 -12.73 12.00
N ASP A 150 -18.09 -12.02 11.25
CA ASP A 150 -17.84 -11.66 9.85
C ASP A 150 -17.31 -10.23 9.68
N LYS A 151 -17.01 -9.53 10.79
CA LYS A 151 -16.42 -8.20 10.77
C LYS A 151 -15.00 -8.16 11.33
N CYS A 152 -14.14 -7.44 10.62
CA CYS A 152 -12.80 -7.08 11.09
C CYS A 152 -12.46 -5.63 10.76
N VAL A 153 -11.41 -5.13 11.39
CA VAL A 153 -10.74 -3.90 11.01
C VAL A 153 -9.67 -4.26 9.98
N LEU A 154 -9.74 -3.61 8.82
CA LEU A 154 -8.60 -3.50 7.91
C LEU A 154 -7.90 -2.17 8.19
N PHE A 155 -6.59 -2.22 8.36
CA PHE A 155 -5.78 -1.09 8.85
C PHE A 155 -4.44 -1.04 8.13
N HIS A 156 -3.86 0.15 7.97
CA HIS A 156 -2.43 0.28 7.70
C HIS A 156 -1.90 1.56 8.36
N CYS A 157 -0.60 1.62 8.68
CA CYS A 157 0.01 2.79 9.32
C CYS A 157 -0.16 4.09 8.52
N SER A 158 0.02 4.04 7.20
CA SER A 158 -0.92 4.50 6.15
C SER A 158 -0.27 5.33 5.04
N ASN A 159 -0.18 4.69 3.87
CA ASN A 159 0.06 5.21 2.52
C ASN A 159 -1.20 5.08 1.62
N VAL A 160 -2.38 4.89 2.21
CA VAL A 160 -3.62 4.61 1.48
C VAL A 160 -3.95 5.78 0.54
N PRO A 161 -4.35 5.53 -0.74
CA PRO A 161 -4.70 6.59 -1.69
C PRO A 161 -5.93 7.38 -1.23
N LYS A 162 -5.96 8.69 -1.52
CA LYS A 162 -7.06 9.60 -1.18
C LYS A 162 -8.41 9.09 -1.64
N ALA A 163 -8.47 8.47 -2.82
CA ALA A 163 -9.70 7.93 -3.39
C ALA A 163 -10.38 6.86 -2.51
N CYS A 164 -9.65 6.22 -1.59
CA CYS A 164 -10.18 5.22 -0.65
C CYS A 164 -10.76 5.84 0.63
N PHE A 165 -10.52 7.12 0.91
CA PHE A 165 -10.94 7.77 2.16
C PHE A 165 -12.28 8.51 2.02
N SER A 166 -13.07 8.51 3.10
CA SER A 166 -14.19 9.45 3.27
C SER A 166 -13.68 10.83 3.65
N HIS A 167 -12.71 10.83 4.56
CA HIS A 167 -11.96 11.98 5.02
C HIS A 167 -10.53 11.52 5.32
N MET A 168 -9.57 12.39 5.03
CA MET A 168 -8.16 12.15 5.31
C MET A 168 -7.49 13.44 5.74
N GLN A 169 -6.37 13.31 6.43
CA GLN A 169 -5.45 14.40 6.75
C GLN A 169 -4.02 13.88 6.83
N MET A 170 -3.06 14.76 6.58
CA MET A 170 -1.67 14.46 6.84
C MET A 170 -1.42 14.49 8.35
N GLY A 171 -0.86 13.40 8.87
CA GLY A 171 -0.44 13.27 10.25
C GLY A 171 1.05 12.99 10.40
N CYS A 172 1.42 12.70 11.64
CA CYS A 172 2.69 12.06 11.97
C CYS A 172 2.47 10.55 12.13
N GLN A 173 3.46 9.74 11.77
CA GLN A 173 3.39 8.29 11.90
C GLN A 173 3.59 7.92 13.38
N ASP A 174 2.53 7.46 14.05
CA ASP A 174 2.51 7.24 15.51
C ASP A 174 3.44 6.12 16.00
N ILE A 175 3.57 5.04 15.23
CA ILE A 175 4.37 3.86 15.59
C ILE A 175 5.86 4.21 15.53
N VAL A 176 6.32 4.71 14.38
CA VAL A 176 7.72 5.04 14.10
C VAL A 176 8.12 6.31 14.83
N GLY A 177 7.24 7.31 14.88
CA GLY A 177 7.47 8.55 15.63
C GLY A 177 7.76 8.32 17.12
N SER A 178 7.17 7.29 17.72
CA SER A 178 7.48 6.91 19.10
C SER A 178 8.92 6.42 19.32
N THR A 179 9.60 6.01 18.24
CA THR A 179 10.96 5.46 18.25
C THR A 179 12.00 6.45 17.74
N VAL A 180 11.72 7.17 16.64
CA VAL A 180 12.69 8.06 15.96
C VAL A 180 12.40 9.56 16.16
N GLY A 181 11.36 9.90 16.93
CA GLY A 181 10.90 11.27 17.15
C GLY A 181 9.81 11.68 16.16
N PHE A 182 8.74 12.31 16.65
CA PHE A 182 7.59 12.73 15.84
C PHE A 182 7.97 13.81 14.81
N GLU A 183 9.00 14.60 15.07
CA GLU A 183 9.54 15.58 14.12
C GLU A 183 10.10 14.94 12.84
N ASN A 184 10.47 13.66 12.90
CA ASN A 184 11.05 12.89 11.79
C ASN A 184 10.02 12.03 11.05
N ALA A 185 8.77 11.97 11.52
CA ALA A 185 7.76 11.02 11.04
C ALA A 185 6.51 11.69 10.43
N HIS A 186 6.60 12.98 10.07
CA HIS A 186 5.53 13.67 9.34
C HIS A 186 5.36 13.09 7.93
N GLY A 187 4.11 12.96 7.47
CA GLY A 187 3.78 12.54 6.10
C GLY A 187 2.83 11.34 6.01
N THR A 188 2.33 10.82 7.13
CA THR A 188 1.37 9.71 7.11
C THR A 188 -0.04 10.19 6.68
N CYS A 189 -0.82 9.33 6.02
CA CYS A 189 -2.19 9.66 5.60
C CYS A 189 -3.21 9.08 6.58
N VAL A 190 -3.67 9.87 7.55
CA VAL A 190 -4.63 9.39 8.57
C VAL A 190 -6.06 9.61 8.08
N GLY A 191 -6.92 8.60 8.18
CA GLY A 191 -8.31 8.75 7.77
C GLY A 191 -9.17 7.49 7.87
N ARG A 192 -10.46 7.67 7.58
CA ARG A 192 -11.46 6.59 7.55
C ARG A 192 -11.71 6.12 6.13
N ILE A 193 -11.45 4.86 5.84
CA ILE A 193 -11.78 4.23 4.56
C ILE A 193 -13.28 4.35 4.33
N LYS A 194 -13.66 4.71 3.10
CA LYS A 194 -15.05 4.95 2.74
C LYS A 194 -15.87 3.65 2.73
N PRO A 195 -17.14 3.71 3.18
CA PRO A 195 -18.05 2.58 3.06
C PRO A 195 -18.26 2.15 1.61
N GLY A 196 -18.66 0.90 1.42
CA GLY A 196 -19.07 0.35 0.14
C GLY A 196 -18.32 -0.92 -0.25
N PRO A 197 -18.71 -1.51 -1.39
CA PRO A 197 -18.16 -2.79 -1.83
C PRO A 197 -16.68 -2.66 -2.20
N PHE A 198 -15.94 -3.73 -1.93
CA PHE A 198 -14.54 -3.84 -2.34
C PHE A 198 -14.18 -5.29 -2.71
N THR A 199 -13.10 -5.42 -3.47
CA THR A 199 -12.42 -6.69 -3.72
C THR A 199 -11.12 -6.66 -2.96
N PHE A 200 -10.81 -7.75 -2.27
CA PHE A 200 -9.49 -8.00 -1.71
C PHE A 200 -8.72 -9.01 -2.55
N ALA A 201 -7.41 -8.84 -2.62
CA ALA A 201 -6.52 -9.77 -3.30
C ALA A 201 -5.15 -9.82 -2.62
N ARG A 202 -4.53 -11.00 -2.62
CA ARG A 202 -3.14 -11.19 -2.20
C ARG A 202 -2.47 -12.14 -3.16
N VAL A 203 -1.23 -11.79 -3.52
CA VAL A 203 -0.30 -12.67 -4.23
C VAL A 203 0.81 -13.04 -3.26
N SER A 204 1.36 -14.25 -3.41
CA SER A 204 2.47 -14.78 -2.62
C SER A 204 3.33 -15.69 -3.50
N THR A 205 4.61 -15.82 -3.16
CA THR A 205 5.50 -16.81 -3.78
C THR A 205 5.73 -17.97 -2.82
N ASP A 206 5.47 -19.19 -3.26
CA ASP A 206 5.78 -20.41 -2.53
C ASP A 206 7.11 -20.98 -3.00
N ASP A 207 8.16 -20.69 -2.23
CA ASP A 207 9.53 -21.13 -2.53
C ASP A 207 9.68 -22.65 -2.48
N LEU A 208 8.84 -23.36 -1.72
CA LEU A 208 8.91 -24.81 -1.59
C LEU A 208 8.35 -25.52 -2.81
N SER A 209 7.25 -24.99 -3.38
CA SER A 209 6.64 -25.56 -4.59
C SER A 209 7.11 -24.89 -5.88
N GLY A 210 7.80 -23.74 -5.80
CA GLY A 210 8.27 -22.98 -6.94
C GLY A 210 7.13 -22.27 -7.70
N ARG A 211 6.06 -21.87 -7.01
CA ARG A 211 4.82 -21.37 -7.62
C ARG A 211 4.41 -20.01 -7.09
N ILE A 212 3.65 -19.28 -7.90
CA ILE A 212 2.88 -18.14 -7.44
C ILE A 212 1.51 -18.65 -6.94
N ARG A 213 1.15 -18.21 -5.73
CA ARG A 213 -0.15 -18.47 -5.11
C ARG A 213 -0.88 -17.16 -4.91
N ALA A 214 -2.20 -17.20 -4.93
CA ALA A 214 -3.02 -16.03 -4.68
C ALA A 214 -4.33 -16.40 -3.99
N TYR A 215 -4.95 -15.41 -3.34
CA TYR A 215 -6.36 -15.47 -3.02
C TYR A 215 -7.04 -14.15 -3.35
N ALA A 216 -8.33 -14.22 -3.67
CA ALA A 216 -9.16 -13.04 -3.85
C ALA A 216 -10.58 -13.31 -3.36
N GLY A 217 -11.29 -12.23 -3.03
CA GLY A 217 -12.68 -12.29 -2.61
C GLY A 217 -13.28 -10.89 -2.51
N GLU A 218 -14.53 -10.83 -2.08
CA GLU A 218 -15.28 -9.57 -2.00
C GLU A 218 -15.81 -9.35 -0.59
N GLY A 219 -15.96 -8.08 -0.22
CA GLY A 219 -16.53 -7.66 1.05
C GLY A 219 -17.15 -6.27 0.92
N GLU A 220 -17.53 -5.71 2.06
CA GLU A 220 -18.06 -4.36 2.15
C GLU A 220 -17.45 -3.62 3.33
N PHE A 221 -16.90 -2.43 3.09
CA PHE A 221 -16.57 -1.52 4.18
C PHE A 221 -17.86 -0.93 4.73
N THR A 222 -18.05 -1.00 6.05
CA THR A 222 -19.27 -0.57 6.72
C THR A 222 -19.13 0.84 7.31
N GLU A 223 -20.25 1.40 7.73
CA GLU A 223 -20.33 2.68 8.46
C GLU A 223 -20.06 2.54 9.97
N ASP A 224 -19.68 1.34 10.44
CA ASP A 224 -19.45 1.10 11.86
C ASP A 224 -18.36 2.03 12.42
N PRO A 225 -18.57 2.63 13.61
CA PRO A 225 -17.64 3.61 14.16
C PRO A 225 -16.28 2.97 14.47
N LEU A 226 -15.21 3.72 14.23
CA LEU A 226 -13.84 3.31 14.56
C LEU A 226 -13.01 4.55 14.84
N GLU A 227 -12.43 4.60 16.02
CA GLU A 227 -11.46 5.62 16.39
C GLU A 227 -10.10 4.95 16.51
N THR A 228 -9.22 5.25 15.55
CA THR A 228 -7.85 4.75 15.52
C THR A 228 -7.00 5.68 14.64
N PHE A 229 -5.68 5.55 14.75
CA PHE A 229 -4.73 6.23 13.88
C PHE A 229 -4.62 5.54 12.51
N GLY A 230 -3.79 6.08 11.61
CA GLY A 230 -3.56 5.49 10.29
C GLY A 230 -4.79 5.49 9.37
N GLY A 231 -4.80 4.55 8.42
CA GLY A 231 -5.84 4.40 7.41
C GLY A 231 -6.62 3.13 7.69
N ALA A 232 -7.86 3.26 8.13
CA ALA A 232 -8.60 2.11 8.63
C ALA A 232 -10.08 2.12 8.23
N GLY A 233 -10.67 0.93 8.16
CA GLY A 233 -12.11 0.72 7.94
C GLY A 233 -12.58 -0.58 8.57
N VAL A 234 -13.85 -0.63 8.95
CA VAL A 234 -14.48 -1.89 9.36
C VAL A 234 -14.97 -2.58 8.10
N ALA A 235 -14.48 -3.79 7.85
CA ALA A 235 -14.89 -4.62 6.72
C ALA A 235 -15.81 -5.73 7.22
N HIS A 236 -16.92 -5.92 6.53
CA HIS A 236 -17.77 -7.09 6.62
C HIS A 236 -17.47 -8.02 5.44
N ILE A 237 -17.04 -9.24 5.73
CA ILE A 237 -16.74 -10.29 4.75
C ILE A 237 -17.49 -11.54 5.19
N PRO A 238 -18.46 -12.03 4.41
CA PRO A 238 -19.21 -13.22 4.79
C PRO A 238 -18.29 -14.42 4.99
N ASP A 239 -18.51 -15.18 6.05
CA ASP A 239 -17.72 -16.36 6.42
C ASP A 239 -16.22 -16.05 6.60
N LEU A 240 -15.94 -14.90 7.24
CA LEU A 240 -14.60 -14.39 7.47
C LEU A 240 -13.75 -15.38 8.27
N GLN A 241 -14.36 -16.08 9.23
CA GLN A 241 -13.63 -17.03 10.07
C GLN A 241 -13.06 -18.19 9.25
N ARG A 242 -13.80 -18.71 8.26
CA ARG A 242 -13.28 -19.73 7.33
C ARG A 242 -12.18 -19.16 6.45
N LEU A 243 -12.35 -17.93 5.96
CA LEU A 243 -11.31 -17.24 5.19
C LEU A 243 -10.02 -17.14 5.99
N LEU A 244 -10.04 -16.51 7.17
CA LEU A 244 -8.86 -16.32 8.03
C LEU A 244 -8.19 -17.65 8.39
N HIS A 245 -8.97 -18.69 8.69
CA HIS A 245 -8.43 -20.03 8.93
C HIS A 245 -7.66 -20.56 7.71
N SER A 246 -8.24 -20.42 6.51
CA SER A 246 -7.57 -20.80 5.27
C SER A 246 -6.28 -20.00 5.05
N LEU A 247 -6.30 -18.68 5.28
CA LEU A 247 -5.14 -17.82 5.11
C LEU A 247 -3.97 -18.26 6.00
N CYS A 248 -4.24 -18.47 7.29
CA CYS A 248 -3.23 -18.94 8.23
C CYS A 248 -2.73 -20.36 7.90
N ALA A 249 -3.63 -21.29 7.56
CA ALA A 249 -3.28 -22.67 7.24
C ALA A 249 -2.40 -22.79 5.98
N ASN A 250 -2.58 -21.88 5.02
CA ASN A 250 -1.81 -21.84 3.77
C ASN A 250 -0.57 -20.92 3.83
N GLY A 251 -0.37 -20.21 4.94
CA GLY A 251 0.79 -19.35 5.16
C GLY A 251 0.78 -18.08 4.32
N PHE A 252 -0.41 -17.50 4.07
CA PHE A 252 -0.49 -16.19 3.42
C PHE A 252 -0.07 -15.06 4.38
N GLU A 253 0.43 -13.99 3.80
CA GLU A 253 0.91 -12.82 4.53
C GLU A 253 -0.25 -11.99 5.10
N HIS A 254 0.06 -11.22 6.13
CA HIS A 254 -0.90 -10.33 6.81
C HIS A 254 -1.43 -9.18 5.94
N HIS A 255 -0.64 -8.71 4.97
CA HIS A 255 -1.04 -7.68 4.04
C HIS A 255 -2.04 -8.21 3.01
N VAL A 256 -3.00 -7.36 2.64
CA VAL A 256 -4.02 -7.62 1.64
C VAL A 256 -4.24 -6.35 0.82
N ALA A 257 -4.22 -6.49 -0.51
CA ALA A 257 -4.54 -5.39 -1.39
C ALA A 257 -6.06 -5.26 -1.53
N ILE A 258 -6.59 -4.03 -1.60
CA ILE A 258 -8.02 -3.77 -1.80
C ILE A 258 -8.25 -2.73 -2.90
N ALA A 259 -9.40 -2.81 -3.54
CA ALA A 259 -9.93 -1.74 -4.40
C ALA A 259 -11.47 -1.70 -4.31
N HIS A 260 -12.05 -0.50 -4.39
CA HIS A 260 -13.51 -0.28 -4.30
C HIS A 260 -14.24 -0.66 -5.60
N ALA A 261 -14.29 -1.96 -5.87
CA ALA A 261 -15.02 -2.57 -6.97
C ALA A 261 -15.25 -4.06 -6.67
N ARG A 262 -16.11 -4.72 -7.43
CA ARG A 262 -16.35 -6.18 -7.37
C ARG A 262 -15.77 -6.85 -8.62
N VAL A 263 -14.54 -7.35 -8.49
CA VAL A 263 -13.75 -7.93 -9.59
C VAL A 263 -13.07 -9.24 -9.20
N ALA A 264 -13.43 -9.88 -8.08
CA ALA A 264 -12.76 -11.10 -7.62
C ALA A 264 -12.78 -12.21 -8.67
N ARG A 265 -13.91 -12.37 -9.36
CA ARG A 265 -14.04 -13.33 -10.47
C ARG A 265 -13.09 -13.02 -11.63
N ALA A 266 -12.95 -11.74 -12.01
CA ALA A 266 -12.06 -11.33 -13.08
C ALA A 266 -10.59 -11.59 -12.72
N LEU A 267 -10.21 -11.37 -11.46
CA LEU A 267 -8.89 -11.74 -10.96
C LEU A 267 -8.66 -13.25 -10.98
N GLY A 268 -9.65 -14.04 -10.52
CA GLY A 268 -9.62 -15.50 -10.58
C GLY A 268 -9.40 -16.02 -11.99
N GLU A 269 -10.10 -15.45 -12.97
CA GLU A 269 -9.95 -15.80 -14.37
C GLU A 269 -8.57 -15.40 -14.92
N ALA A 270 -8.14 -14.16 -14.68
CA ALA A 270 -6.82 -13.66 -15.10
C ALA A 270 -5.67 -14.50 -14.53
N MET A 271 -5.63 -14.67 -13.21
CA MET A 271 -4.55 -15.35 -12.52
C MET A 271 -4.57 -16.86 -12.75
N GLY A 272 -5.74 -17.49 -12.68
CA GLY A 272 -5.85 -18.95 -12.82
C GLY A 272 -5.75 -19.42 -14.27
N ASN A 273 -6.57 -18.86 -15.17
CA ASN A 273 -6.70 -19.40 -16.53
C ASN A 273 -5.64 -18.86 -17.49
N TYR A 274 -5.28 -17.58 -17.38
CA TYR A 274 -4.35 -16.95 -18.32
C TYR A 274 -2.92 -16.94 -17.82
N LEU A 275 -2.68 -16.70 -16.52
CA LEU A 275 -1.34 -16.69 -15.93
C LEU A 275 -0.92 -18.04 -15.35
N GLY A 276 -1.85 -18.98 -15.16
CA GLY A 276 -1.57 -20.32 -14.64
C GLY A 276 -1.18 -20.37 -13.16
N TRP A 277 -1.54 -19.35 -12.38
CA TRP A 277 -1.24 -19.26 -10.95
C TRP A 277 -2.25 -20.06 -10.12
N ASP A 278 -1.83 -20.48 -8.93
CA ASP A 278 -2.71 -21.15 -7.97
C ASP A 278 -3.52 -20.11 -7.20
N ILE A 279 -4.75 -19.83 -7.64
CA ILE A 279 -5.64 -18.84 -7.02
C ILE A 279 -6.84 -19.48 -6.33
N GLN A 280 -7.04 -19.09 -5.06
CA GLN A 280 -8.23 -19.41 -4.28
C GLN A 280 -9.22 -18.24 -4.33
N LEU A 281 -10.45 -18.50 -4.78
CA LEU A 281 -11.53 -17.53 -4.67
C LEU A 281 -12.34 -17.80 -3.40
N HIS A 282 -12.43 -16.79 -2.53
CA HIS A 282 -13.37 -16.80 -1.43
C HIS A 282 -14.78 -16.54 -1.96
N ASN A 283 -15.53 -17.62 -2.11
CA ASN A 283 -16.96 -17.57 -2.43
C ASN A 283 -17.74 -17.83 -1.13
N ALA A 284 -18.67 -16.92 -0.82
CA ALA A 284 -19.67 -17.07 0.21
C ALA A 284 -21.05 -17.34 -0.41
#